data_AF-A0A7K1BTF9-F1
#
_entry.id   AF-A0A7K1BTF9-F1
#
_cell.length_a   1.000
_cell.length_b   1.000
_cell.length_c   1.000
_cell.angle_alpha   90.00
_cell.angle_beta   90.00
_cell.angle_gamma   90.00
#
_symmetry.space_group_name_H-M   'P 1'
#
loop_
_entity.id
_entity.type
_entity.pdbx_description
1 polymer ?
#
loop_
_entity_poly.entity_id
_entity_poly.type
_entity_poly.pdbx_seq_one_letter_code
_entity_poly.pdbx_strand_id
1 'polypeptide(L)' 'MIIAIAPLVIAITSLLLRLFNIASIKTFIFDEVYYVDGARDLLAYGVEVDGAAAEFVVHPPVGKWMIASGIK' A
#
# COMPACT_ATOMS: atom_id res chain seq x y z
N MET A 1 -11.05 -33.16 -3.50
CA MET A 1 -11.12 -32.06 -4.49
C MET A 1 -12.31 -31.10 -4.30
N ILE A 2 -13.48 -31.54 -3.82
CA ILE A 2 -14.68 -30.67 -3.68
C ILE A 2 -14.55 -29.59 -2.57
N ILE A 3 -13.76 -29.85 -1.52
CA ILE A 3 -13.61 -28.94 -0.35
C ILE A 3 -13.00 -27.57 -0.73
N ALA A 4 -12.21 -27.49 -1.80
CA ALA A 4 -11.55 -26.24 -2.20
C ALA A 4 -12.43 -25.31 -3.05
N ILE A 5 -13.58 -25.78 -3.55
CA ILE A 5 -14.43 -25.00 -4.47
C ILE A 5 -15.00 -23.76 -3.77
N ALA A 6 -15.60 -23.94 -2.58
CA ALA A 6 -16.20 -22.81 -1.86
C ALA A 6 -15.15 -21.76 -1.43
N PRO A 7 -14.00 -22.12 -0.82
CA PRO A 7 -12.94 -21.15 -0.53
C PRO A 7 -12.42 -20.42 -1.76
N LEU A 8 -12.28 -21.13 -2.90
CA LEU A 8 -11.79 -20.53 -4.13
C LEU A 8 -12.78 -19.52 -4.71
N VAL A 9 -14.07 -19.87 -4.75
CA VAL A 9 -15.12 -18.93 -5.20
C VAL A 9 -15.12 -17.69 -4.31
N ILE A 10 -15.07 -17.87 -2.98
CA ILE A 10 -15.02 -16.75 -2.04
C ILE A 10 -13.78 -15.89 -2.30
N ALA A 11 -12.60 -16.48 -2.46
CA ALA A 11 -11.36 -15.75 -2.71
C ALA A 11 -11.42 -14.95 -4.00
N ILE A 12 -11.91 -15.56 -5.10
CA ILE A 12 -12.03 -14.90 -6.41
C ILE A 12 -13.04 -13.75 -6.34
N THR A 13 -14.25 -14.00 -5.81
CA THR A 13 -15.27 -12.95 -5.68
C THR A 13 -14.76 -11.80 -4.80
N SER A 14 -14.07 -12.12 -3.70
CA SER A 14 -13.51 -11.12 -2.78
C SER A 14 -12.39 -10.30 -3.42
N LEU A 15 -11.57 -10.90 -4.28
CA LEU A 15 -10.56 -10.19 -5.06
C LEU A 15 -11.21 -9.24 -6.08
N LEU A 16 -12.20 -9.71 -6.83
CA LEU A 16 -12.90 -8.91 -7.83
C LEU A 16 -13.56 -7.68 -7.19
N LEU A 17 -14.24 -7.85 -6.05
CA LEU A 17 -14.87 -6.74 -5.35
C LEU A 17 -13.87 -5.69 -4.84
N ARG A 18 -12.67 -6.12 -4.39
CA ARG A 18 -11.62 -5.18 -3.92
C ARG A 18 -10.97 -4.39 -5.05
N LEU A 19 -10.83 -5.00 -6.21
CA LEU A 19 -10.17 -4.36 -7.36
C LEU A 19 -11.16 -3.57 -8.23
N PHE A 20 -12.46 -3.87 -8.16
CA PHE A 20 -13.48 -3.16 -8.90
C PHE A 20 -13.50 -1.68 -8.51
N ASN A 21 -13.18 -0.80 -9.47
CA ASN A 21 -13.18 0.64 -9.30
C ASN A 21 -12.25 1.17 -8.18
N ILE A 22 -11.17 0.44 -7.87
CA ILE A 22 -10.22 0.78 -6.80
C ILE A 22 -9.58 2.17 -7.00
N ALA A 23 -9.38 2.59 -8.25
CA ALA A 23 -8.81 3.89 -8.59
C ALA A 23 -9.86 5.00 -8.74
N SER A 24 -11.06 4.86 -8.18
CA SER A 24 -12.13 5.86 -8.32
C SER A 24 -11.79 7.21 -7.69
N ILE A 25 -11.14 7.19 -6.52
CA ILE A 25 -10.65 8.38 -5.85
C ILE A 25 -9.28 8.74 -6.44
N LYS A 26 -9.10 10.01 -6.85
CA LYS A 26 -7.92 10.50 -7.59
C LYS A 26 -6.96 11.32 -6.73
N THR A 27 -7.17 11.32 -5.42
CA THR A 27 -6.40 12.06 -4.42
C THR A 27 -6.07 11.13 -3.27
N PHE A 28 -5.02 11.42 -2.51
CA PHE A 28 -4.73 10.67 -1.29
C PHE A 28 -5.81 10.90 -0.23
N ILE A 29 -6.14 9.82 0.48
CA ILE A 29 -7.09 9.84 1.58
C ILE A 29 -6.50 9.20 2.84
N PHE A 30 -6.82 9.74 4.01
CA PHE A 30 -6.36 9.22 5.32
C PHE A 30 -4.85 8.98 5.34
N ASP A 31 -4.43 7.78 5.73
CA ASP A 31 -3.03 7.43 5.91
C ASP A 31 -2.27 7.27 4.59
N GLU A 32 -2.92 7.35 3.43
CA GLU A 32 -2.21 7.44 2.15
C GLU A 32 -1.34 8.70 2.10
N VAL A 33 -1.71 9.76 2.82
CA VAL A 33 -0.90 10.97 2.94
C VAL A 33 0.46 10.70 3.60
N TYR A 34 0.53 9.75 4.55
CA TYR A 34 1.77 9.44 5.27
C TYR A 34 2.51 8.25 4.65
N TYR A 35 1.82 7.16 4.33
CA TYR A 35 2.49 5.95 3.86
C TYR A 35 3.01 6.06 2.43
N VAL A 36 2.32 6.78 1.55
CA VAL A 36 2.80 7.00 0.18
C VAL A 36 3.97 7.96 0.16
N ASP A 37 3.98 8.97 1.04
CA ASP A 37 5.06 9.93 1.18
C ASP A 37 6.34 9.26 1.69
N GLY A 38 6.28 8.57 2.82
CA GLY A 38 7.44 7.81 3.32
C GLY A 38 7.93 6.73 2.35
N ALA A 39 7.05 6.14 1.53
CA ALA A 39 7.48 5.22 0.48
C ALA A 39 8.25 5.93 -0.65
N ARG A 40 7.88 7.17 -1.00
CA ARG A 40 8.62 8.01 -1.97
C ARG A 40 9.97 8.42 -1.41
N ASP A 41 10.03 8.78 -0.14
CA ASP A 41 11.29 9.12 0.53
C ASP A 41 12.25 7.93 0.57
N LEU A 42 11.75 6.73 0.86
CA LEU A 42 12.57 5.52 0.80
C LEU A 42 13.16 5.28 -0.59
N LEU A 43 12.43 5.61 -1.66
CA LEU A 43 12.95 5.51 -3.04
C LEU A 43 13.97 6.62 -3.35
N ALA A 44 13.76 7.84 -2.85
CA ALA A 44 14.61 9.00 -3.16
C ALA A 44 15.88 9.07 -2.31
N TYR A 45 15.77 8.77 -1.02
CA TYR A 45 16.79 9.01 0.00
C TYR A 45 17.23 7.74 0.75
N GLY A 46 16.48 6.64 0.61
CA GLY A 46 16.73 5.38 1.33
C GLY A 46 16.25 5.36 2.79
N VAL A 47 15.73 6.48 3.30
CA VAL A 47 15.18 6.66 4.64
C VAL A 47 14.01 7.66 4.57
N GLU A 48 13.07 7.58 5.51
CA GLU A 48 11.97 8.54 5.61
C GLU A 48 12.42 9.90 6.18
N VAL A 49 11.93 11.00 5.60
CA VAL A 49 12.38 12.36 5.94
C VAL A 49 11.21 13.35 6.03
N ASP A 50 11.32 14.33 6.94
CA ASP A 50 10.46 15.51 6.94
C ASP A 50 11.27 16.69 6.42
N GLY A 51 11.15 16.94 5.12
CA GLY A 51 11.97 17.92 4.40
C GLY A 51 13.44 17.53 4.37
N ALA A 52 14.27 18.18 5.19
CA ALA A 52 15.71 17.88 5.32
C ALA A 52 16.06 17.19 6.64
N ALA A 53 15.07 16.93 7.51
CA ALA A 53 15.25 16.28 8.80
C ALA A 53 14.75 14.83 8.76
N ALA A 54 15.14 14.04 9.77
CA ALA A 54 14.61 12.68 9.92
C ALA A 54 13.13 12.72 10.33
N GLU A 55 12.30 11.89 9.71
CA GLU A 55 10.88 11.75 10.07
C GLU A 55 10.71 10.90 11.35
N PHE A 56 9.67 11.18 12.13
CA PHE A 56 9.27 10.32 13.24
C PHE A 56 8.50 9.09 12.73
N VAL A 57 9.17 7.93 12.71
CA VAL A 57 8.60 6.68 12.22
C VAL A 57 8.05 5.82 13.36
N VAL A 58 6.73 5.56 13.34
CA VAL A 58 6.05 4.74 14.37
C VAL A 58 5.90 3.25 14.01
N HIS A 59 6.03 2.89 12.72
CA HIS A 59 5.84 1.52 12.24
C HIS A 59 7.11 1.00 11.53
N PRO A 60 7.40 -0.32 11.58
CA PRO A 60 8.46 -0.91 10.78
C PRO A 60 8.28 -0.68 9.26
N PRO A 61 9.37 -0.59 8.48
CA PRO A 61 9.33 -0.08 7.10
C PRO A 61 8.78 -1.08 6.07
N VAL A 62 8.55 -2.34 6.44
CA VAL A 62 8.15 -3.42 5.51
C VAL A 62 6.92 -3.04 4.68
N GLY A 63 5.91 -2.40 5.30
CA GLY A 63 4.72 -1.94 4.59
C GLY A 63 5.05 -0.89 3.53
N LYS A 64 5.87 0.10 3.87
CA LYS A 64 6.28 1.16 2.95
C LYS A 64 7.15 0.62 1.82
N TRP A 65 7.98 -0.40 2.05
CA TRP A 65 8.72 -1.09 0.97
C TRP A 65 7.80 -1.73 -0.05
N MET A 66 6.72 -2.39 0.39
CA MET A 66 5.74 -2.96 -0.54
C MET A 66 5.05 -1.87 -1.36
N ILE A 67 4.68 -0.74 -0.73
CA ILE A 67 4.10 0.41 -1.44
C ILE A 67 5.10 0.97 -2.46
N ALA A 68 6.34 1.22 -2.03
CA ALA A 68 7.43 1.71 -2.89
C ALA A 68 7.64 0.84 -4.12
N SER A 69 7.54 -0.49 -4.00
CA SER A 69 7.68 -1.41 -5.13
C SER A 69 6.63 -1.23 -6.24
N GLY A 70 5.49 -0.59 -5.92
CA GLY A 70 4.42 -0.27 -6.87
C GLY A 70 4.44 1.16 -7.40
N ILE A 71 5.34 2.02 -6.91
CA ILE A 71 5.51 3.40 -7.37
C ILE A 71 6.35 3.40 -8.66
N LYS A 72 5.91 4.16 -9.67
CA LYS A 72 6.59 4.33 -10.96
C LYS A 72 7.40 5.62 -11.00
#